data_AF-A0A0Q2N357-F1
#
_entry.id   AF-A0A0Q2N357-F1
#
_cell.length_a   1.000
_cell.length_b   1.000
_cell.length_c   1.000
_cell.angle_alpha   90.00
_cell.angle_beta   90.00
_cell.angle_gamma   90.00
#
_symmetry.space_group_name_H-M   'P 1'
#
loop_
_entity.id
_entity.type
_entity.pdbx_description
1 polymer ?
#
loop_
_entity_poly.entity_id
_entity_poly.type
_entity_poly.pdbx_seq_one_letter_code
_entity_poly.pdbx_strand_id
1 'polypeptide(L)'
;MATAVSNDLHRSALTPQATAPKVPTSFEDLKVPKAVLENLLLKHLAAYPKSDVLQLTRHMAINSHMIEDLIAVLRQKSLVEVFQAELSSYLNPTSGHVRYGLSESGMREADVAFAKDAYLGPAPVSLEDYNAMVQAQDVRSKIITRPDVEFALKDVFGSERLVSVLGPAINSGRALLLYGDAGTGKTFVATRILNSLNTSVFVPYSVYAMGNIIKVYSRQHHRAVDANNQNQSLSYKDQYDRRWVLCERPSIQVGGELTMDMLEVNHTEHNRVWMAPLQMMANNGIFIIDDLGRQPMPVATLLNRWIVPMEYFYDYLSLPNGQQITIPFILTLAFSTNLDPEKISDPAFLRRLGYKVQFHPLEQSEYHALWEEMASNRNLQVHASSFEVLYSLHRQHAVGFYPCLPKDLIGISRDIIAFEESDPLITPVIMERAWEVYFTADGKGGGAR
;
A
#
# COMPACT_ATOMS: atom_id res chain seq x y z
N MET A 1 -3.05 11.12 32.34
CA MET A 1 -1.93 10.70 31.46
C MET A 1 -2.31 9.37 30.81
N ALA A 2 -3.08 9.45 29.73
CA ALA A 2 -3.47 8.27 28.95
C ALA A 2 -2.34 7.97 27.97
N THR A 3 -1.61 6.89 28.23
CA THR A 3 -0.69 6.29 27.26
C THR A 3 -1.53 5.71 26.13
N ALA A 4 -1.42 6.33 24.95
CA ALA A 4 -1.87 5.76 23.71
C ALA A 4 -1.20 4.38 23.54
N VAL A 5 -2.02 3.33 23.53
CA VAL A 5 -1.57 1.98 23.18
C VAL A 5 -1.10 2.05 21.73
N SER A 6 0.20 1.89 21.51
CA SER A 6 0.73 1.77 20.16
C SER A 6 0.16 0.51 19.53
N ASN A 7 -0.65 0.68 18.48
CA ASN A 7 -1.03 -0.38 17.55
C ASN A 7 0.22 -0.78 16.74
N ASP A 8 1.21 -1.36 17.40
CA ASP A 8 2.45 -1.78 16.75
C ASP A 8 2.17 -3.05 15.93
N LEU A 9 1.78 -2.81 14.67
CA LEU A 9 1.56 -3.80 13.62
C LEU A 9 2.88 -4.47 13.15
N HIS A 10 4.03 -3.99 13.64
CA HIS A 10 5.38 -4.50 13.32
C HIS A 10 6.23 -4.59 14.59
N ARG A 11 7.39 -5.28 14.58
CA ARG A 11 8.38 -5.11 15.67
C ARG A 11 8.75 -3.62 15.71
N SER A 12 8.94 -3.06 16.90
CA SER A 12 9.05 -1.62 17.20
C SER A 12 10.05 -0.81 16.36
N ALA A 13 10.95 -1.45 15.61
CA ALA A 13 11.74 -0.83 14.55
C ALA A 13 11.82 -1.77 13.32
N LEU A 14 11.40 -1.26 12.15
CA LEU A 14 11.59 -1.94 10.87
C LEU A 14 13.04 -1.77 10.40
N THR A 15 13.61 -2.84 9.86
CA THR A 15 14.94 -2.80 9.24
C THR A 15 14.81 -2.74 7.73
N PRO A 16 15.51 -1.83 7.02
CA PRO A 16 15.50 -1.82 5.55
C PRO A 16 15.94 -3.17 4.98
N GLN A 17 15.19 -3.70 4.01
CA GLN A 17 15.51 -4.99 3.38
C GLN A 17 16.78 -4.92 2.53
N ALA A 18 17.05 -3.77 1.92
CA ALA A 18 18.21 -3.52 1.09
C ALA A 18 19.03 -2.35 1.62
N THR A 19 20.27 -2.25 1.15
CA THR A 19 21.12 -1.08 1.40
C THR A 19 20.47 0.17 0.83
N ALA A 20 20.60 1.29 1.54
CA ALA A 20 19.98 2.53 1.13
C ALA A 20 20.50 3.02 -0.24
N PRO A 21 19.63 3.62 -1.08
CA PRO A 21 20.03 4.11 -2.39
C PRO A 21 21.06 5.25 -2.25
N LYS A 22 22.12 5.18 -3.06
CA LYS A 22 23.21 6.17 -3.05
C LYS A 22 22.70 7.52 -3.59
N VAL A 23 23.10 8.61 -2.92
CA VAL A 23 22.79 9.96 -3.39
C VAL A 23 23.52 10.22 -4.72
N PRO A 24 22.81 10.56 -5.81
CA PRO A 24 23.43 10.84 -7.11
C PRO A 24 24.25 12.14 -7.04
N THR A 25 25.48 12.11 -7.56
CA THR A 25 26.40 13.26 -7.52
C THR A 25 26.57 13.96 -8.86
N SER A 26 26.15 13.32 -9.95
CA SER A 26 26.24 13.81 -11.32
C SER A 26 24.95 13.56 -12.11
N PHE A 27 24.81 14.17 -13.29
CA PHE A 27 23.67 13.92 -14.17
C PHE A 27 23.70 12.51 -14.76
N GLU A 28 24.90 11.97 -14.96
CA GLU A 28 25.16 10.61 -15.40
C GLU A 28 24.65 9.61 -14.36
N ASP A 29 24.86 9.87 -13.06
CA ASP A 29 24.34 9.04 -11.96
C ASP A 29 22.80 9.01 -11.93
N LEU A 30 22.13 10.09 -12.37
CA LEU A 30 20.66 10.11 -12.42
C LEU A 30 20.10 9.17 -13.48
N LYS A 31 20.85 8.88 -14.54
CA LYS A 31 20.43 8.09 -15.72
C LYS A 31 19.09 8.56 -16.31
N VAL A 32 18.80 9.86 -16.18
CA VAL A 32 17.61 10.53 -16.71
C VAL A 32 18.08 11.65 -17.64
N PRO A 33 17.50 11.81 -18.85
CA PRO A 33 17.93 12.85 -19.76
C PRO A 33 17.77 14.25 -19.17
N LYS A 34 18.78 15.12 -19.36
CA LYS A 34 18.77 16.50 -18.84
C LYS A 34 17.53 17.29 -19.25
N ALA A 35 17.05 17.11 -20.48
CA ALA A 35 15.82 17.77 -20.96
C ALA A 35 14.58 17.46 -20.10
N VAL A 36 14.49 16.26 -19.51
CA VAL A 36 13.39 15.90 -18.60
C VAL A 36 13.51 16.67 -17.29
N LEU A 37 14.73 16.86 -16.79
CA LEU A 37 15.02 17.63 -15.58
C LEU A 37 14.80 19.14 -15.80
N GLU A 38 15.20 19.66 -16.96
CA GLU A 38 14.91 21.03 -17.38
C GLU A 38 13.40 21.30 -17.41
N ASN A 39 12.61 20.42 -18.04
CA ASN A 39 11.16 20.53 -18.07
C ASN A 39 10.54 20.45 -16.66
N LEU A 40 11.06 19.57 -15.80
CA LEU A 40 10.59 19.46 -14.42
C LEU A 40 10.92 20.72 -13.62
N LEU A 41 12.09 21.33 -13.83
CA LEU A 41 12.48 22.59 -13.20
C LEU A 41 11.58 23.75 -13.65
N LEU A 42 11.26 23.84 -14.95
CA LEU A 42 10.29 24.82 -15.46
C LEU A 42 8.93 24.65 -14.77
N LYS A 43 8.44 23.41 -14.64
CA LYS A 43 7.18 23.13 -13.94
C LYS A 43 7.20 23.54 -12.47
N HIS A 44 8.31 23.31 -11.76
CA HIS A 44 8.48 23.77 -10.37
C HIS A 44 8.50 25.29 -10.26
N LEU A 45 9.18 25.99 -11.17
CA LEU A 45 9.22 27.45 -11.17
C LEU A 45 7.89 28.10 -11.57
N ALA A 46 7.10 27.44 -12.42
CA ALA A 46 5.73 27.87 -12.75
C ALA A 46 4.79 27.69 -11.56
N ALA A 47 4.86 26.53 -10.88
CA ALA A 47 4.02 26.23 -9.72
C ALA A 47 4.42 27.03 -8.47
N TYR A 48 5.72 27.28 -8.29
CA TYR A 48 6.32 28.00 -7.16
C TYR A 48 7.23 29.13 -7.66
N PRO A 49 6.66 30.26 -8.11
CA PRO A 49 7.45 31.38 -8.62
C PRO A 49 8.37 31.98 -7.54
N LYS A 50 9.49 32.57 -7.97
CA LYS A 50 10.49 33.21 -7.07
C LYS A 50 11.11 32.23 -6.07
N SER A 51 11.33 30.99 -6.47
CA SER A 51 12.01 29.97 -5.66
C SER A 51 13.53 30.18 -5.63
N ASP A 52 14.17 29.89 -4.49
CA ASP A 52 15.63 29.82 -4.39
C ASP A 52 16.16 28.40 -4.70
N VAL A 53 17.48 28.25 -4.84
CA VAL A 53 18.13 26.96 -5.13
C VAL A 53 17.80 25.91 -4.07
N LEU A 54 17.73 26.29 -2.80
CA LEU A 54 17.49 25.34 -1.70
C LEU A 54 16.06 24.79 -1.74
N GLN A 55 15.08 25.63 -2.06
CA GLN A 55 13.70 25.22 -2.28
C GLN A 55 13.61 24.25 -3.47
N LEU A 56 14.22 24.60 -4.60
CA LEU A 56 14.23 23.75 -5.80
C LEU A 56 14.93 22.40 -5.56
N THR A 57 16.06 22.40 -4.84
CA THR A 57 16.75 21.19 -4.37
C THR A 57 15.82 20.31 -3.53
N ARG A 58 15.01 20.88 -2.63
CA ARG A 58 14.04 20.11 -1.84
C ARG A 58 12.90 19.56 -2.69
N HIS A 59 12.40 20.35 -3.65
CA HIS A 59 11.29 19.96 -4.52
C HIS A 59 11.67 18.87 -5.53
N MET A 60 12.86 18.98 -6.14
CA MET A 60 13.37 18.03 -7.13
C MET A 60 14.18 16.89 -6.51
N ALA A 61 14.58 17.00 -5.25
CA ALA A 61 15.37 15.98 -4.53
C ALA A 61 16.70 15.58 -5.23
N ILE A 62 17.33 16.52 -5.93
CA ILE A 62 18.66 16.37 -6.52
C ILE A 62 19.62 17.42 -5.96
N ASN A 63 20.92 17.21 -6.09
CA ASN A 63 21.91 18.09 -5.49
C ASN A 63 21.88 19.52 -6.05
N SER A 64 22.19 20.49 -5.19
CA SER A 64 22.10 21.92 -5.51
C SER A 64 22.96 22.36 -6.70
N HIS A 65 24.16 21.80 -6.88
CA HIS A 65 24.99 22.12 -8.06
C HIS A 65 24.33 21.72 -9.37
N MET A 66 23.57 20.62 -9.37
CA MET A 66 22.81 20.18 -10.55
C MET A 66 21.64 21.12 -10.83
N ILE A 67 21.00 21.64 -9.79
CA ILE A 67 19.95 22.67 -9.93
C ILE A 67 20.56 23.96 -10.51
N GLU A 68 21.72 24.40 -10.02
CA GLU A 68 22.42 25.58 -10.53
C GLU A 68 22.80 25.43 -12.01
N ASP A 69 23.31 24.26 -12.41
CA ASP A 69 23.62 23.95 -13.81
C ASP A 69 22.37 24.01 -14.71
N LEU A 70 21.25 23.42 -14.26
CA LEU A 70 19.98 23.48 -14.99
C LEU A 70 19.46 24.92 -15.11
N ILE A 71 19.53 25.70 -14.04
CA ILE A 71 19.17 27.12 -14.05
C ILE A 71 20.06 27.88 -15.05
N ALA A 72 21.38 27.65 -15.05
CA ALA A 72 22.29 28.32 -15.97
C ALA A 72 21.93 28.05 -17.45
N VAL A 73 21.59 26.81 -17.79
CA VAL A 73 21.11 26.44 -19.14
C VAL A 73 19.80 27.14 -19.49
N LEU A 74 18.81 27.13 -18.58
CA LEU A 74 17.52 27.78 -18.81
C LEU A 74 17.63 29.32 -18.90
N ARG A 75 18.58 29.92 -18.17
CA ARG A 75 18.90 31.35 -18.27
C ARG A 75 19.54 31.70 -19.61
N GLN A 76 20.45 30.86 -20.11
CA GLN A 76 21.05 31.06 -21.44
C GLN A 76 19.98 31.02 -22.55
N LYS A 77 18.91 30.24 -22.36
CA LYS A 77 17.72 30.18 -23.22
C LYS A 77 16.71 31.32 -22.98
N SER A 78 16.98 32.25 -22.06
CA SER A 78 16.07 33.32 -21.65
C SER A 78 14.71 32.84 -21.11
N LEU A 79 14.66 31.64 -20.53
CA LEU A 79 13.44 31.06 -19.94
C LEU A 79 13.32 31.36 -18.44
N VAL A 80 14.45 31.60 -17.77
CA VAL A 80 14.52 31.89 -16.33
C VAL A 80 15.14 33.25 -16.09
N GLU A 81 14.53 34.00 -15.18
CA GLU A 81 14.96 35.33 -14.73
C GLU A 81 15.44 35.29 -13.29
N VAL A 82 16.28 36.26 -12.93
CA VAL A 82 16.84 36.39 -11.59
C VAL A 82 16.18 37.56 -10.88
N PHE A 83 15.63 37.29 -9.70
CA PHE A 83 15.06 38.27 -8.80
C PHE A 83 15.99 38.40 -7.60
N GLN A 84 16.47 39.62 -7.33
CA GLN A 84 17.12 39.92 -6.07
C GLN A 84 16.05 40.09 -4.99
N ALA A 85 16.27 39.49 -3.82
CA ALA A 85 15.45 39.79 -2.65
C ALA A 85 15.64 41.29 -2.31
N GLU A 86 14.54 42.04 -2.22
CA GLU A 86 14.59 43.40 -1.67
C GLU A 86 15.20 43.33 -0.26
N LEU A 87 16.18 44.19 0.04
CA LEU A 87 16.78 44.29 1.37
C LEU A 87 15.72 44.74 2.39
N SER A 88 14.94 43.82 2.93
CA SER A 88 14.13 44.07 4.12
C SER A 88 14.96 43.74 5.36
N SER A 89 15.34 44.79 6.09
CA SER A 89 15.91 44.80 7.45
C SER A 89 17.45 44.81 7.57
N TYR A 90 17.94 45.92 8.14
CA TYR A 90 19.30 46.23 8.58
C TYR A 90 19.84 45.32 9.70
N LEU A 91 19.32 44.10 9.87
CA LEU A 91 19.62 43.26 11.03
C LEU A 91 20.35 41.95 10.72
N ASN A 92 20.62 41.59 9.46
CA ASN A 92 21.51 40.47 9.09
C ASN A 92 22.14 40.66 7.69
N PRO A 93 23.45 40.99 7.57
CA PRO A 93 24.11 41.23 6.28
C PRO A 93 24.40 39.98 5.43
N THR A 94 23.99 38.79 5.86
CA THR A 94 24.28 37.53 5.18
C THR A 94 22.98 36.87 4.70
N SER A 95 22.89 36.65 3.38
CA SER A 95 21.86 35.91 2.65
C SER A 95 20.61 36.67 2.16
N GLY A 96 20.81 37.69 1.32
CA GLY A 96 19.83 37.93 0.26
C GLY A 96 19.85 36.75 -0.71
N HIS A 97 19.02 35.73 -0.49
CA HIS A 97 18.98 34.55 -1.35
C HIS A 97 18.49 34.95 -2.75
N VAL A 98 19.30 34.67 -3.78
CA VAL A 98 18.93 34.84 -5.18
C VAL A 98 17.71 33.97 -5.48
N ARG A 99 16.65 34.59 -6.01
CA ARG A 99 15.40 33.91 -6.38
C ARG A 99 15.28 33.83 -7.89
N TYR A 100 14.66 32.76 -8.36
CA TYR A 100 14.45 32.48 -9.77
C TYR A 100 12.96 32.42 -10.09
N GLY A 101 12.59 32.95 -11.24
CA GLY A 101 11.24 32.85 -11.77
C GLY A 101 11.28 32.67 -13.28
N LEU A 102 10.14 32.32 -13.87
CA LEU A 102 10.04 32.19 -15.33
C LEU A 102 9.86 33.56 -15.99
N SER A 103 10.49 33.74 -17.14
CA SER A 103 10.13 34.81 -18.08
C SER A 103 8.78 34.48 -18.76
N GLU A 104 8.26 35.39 -19.59
CA GLU A 104 7.06 35.11 -20.39
C GLU A 104 7.26 33.90 -21.33
N SER A 105 8.43 33.78 -21.96
CA SER A 105 8.77 32.61 -22.78
C SER A 105 8.92 31.34 -21.93
N GLY A 106 9.54 31.46 -20.75
CA GLY A 106 9.63 30.37 -19.77
C GLY A 106 8.27 29.84 -19.33
N MET A 107 7.31 30.73 -19.11
CA MET A 107 5.94 30.35 -18.75
C MET A 107 5.26 29.55 -19.86
N ARG A 108 5.41 29.97 -21.13
CA ARG A 108 4.88 29.22 -22.28
C ARG A 108 5.51 27.84 -22.42
N GLU A 109 6.83 27.70 -22.22
CA GLU A 109 7.50 26.40 -22.22
C GLU A 109 7.04 25.51 -21.05
N ALA A 110 6.78 26.09 -19.88
CA ALA A 110 6.21 25.36 -18.76
C ALA A 110 4.80 24.84 -19.07
N ASP A 111 3.95 25.64 -19.72
CA ASP A 111 2.62 25.20 -20.16
C ASP A 111 2.70 24.03 -21.15
N VAL A 112 3.64 24.06 -22.10
CA VAL A 112 3.90 22.95 -23.02
C VAL A 112 4.37 21.70 -22.26
N ALA A 113 5.26 21.87 -21.26
CA ALA A 113 5.72 20.77 -20.42
C ALA A 113 4.57 20.15 -19.60
N PHE A 114 3.70 20.96 -18.99
CA PHE A 114 2.51 20.47 -18.27
C PHE A 114 1.50 19.80 -19.21
N ALA A 115 1.38 20.29 -20.44
CA ALA A 115 0.48 19.68 -21.42
C ALA A 115 0.91 18.26 -21.80
N LYS A 116 2.23 18.00 -21.86
CA LYS A 116 2.82 16.68 -22.13
C LYS A 116 2.68 15.73 -20.92
N ASP A 117 3.04 16.19 -19.73
CA ASP A 117 2.86 15.46 -18.49
C ASP A 117 2.71 16.41 -17.30
N ALA A 118 1.66 16.18 -16.51
CA ALA A 118 1.34 17.04 -15.36
C ALA A 118 2.13 16.68 -14.09
N TYR A 119 3.16 15.84 -14.19
CA TYR A 119 3.92 15.40 -13.04
C TYR A 119 4.67 16.57 -12.39
N LEU A 120 4.44 16.77 -11.10
CA LEU A 120 5.12 17.76 -10.27
C LEU A 120 5.56 17.09 -8.96
N GLY A 121 6.86 16.99 -8.75
CA GLY A 121 7.46 16.29 -7.59
C GLY A 121 8.97 16.11 -7.74
N PRO A 122 9.58 15.23 -6.95
CA PRO A 122 11.00 14.87 -7.06
C PRO A 122 11.38 14.40 -8.47
N ALA A 123 12.64 14.58 -8.85
CA ALA A 123 13.16 14.03 -10.09
C ALA A 123 12.93 12.51 -10.13
N PRO A 124 12.52 11.96 -11.28
CA PRO A 124 12.28 10.52 -11.38
C PRO A 124 13.58 9.73 -11.21
N VAL A 125 13.47 8.49 -10.75
CA VAL A 125 14.56 7.51 -10.80
C VAL A 125 14.53 6.80 -12.14
N SER A 126 15.67 6.31 -12.63
CA SER A 126 15.68 5.55 -13.88
C SER A 126 14.97 4.20 -13.72
N LEU A 127 14.43 3.66 -14.80
CA LEU A 127 13.85 2.30 -14.81
C LEU A 127 14.88 1.25 -14.38
N GLU A 128 16.16 1.43 -14.73
CA GLU A 128 17.25 0.53 -14.35
C GLU A 128 17.44 0.52 -12.82
N ASP A 129 17.53 1.69 -12.20
CA ASP A 129 17.71 1.79 -10.74
C ASP A 129 16.47 1.32 -9.98
N TYR A 130 15.27 1.57 -10.52
CA TYR A 130 14.02 0.97 -10.02
C TYR A 130 14.10 -0.55 -10.01
N ASN A 131 14.44 -1.15 -11.14
CA ASN A 131 14.51 -2.60 -11.29
C ASN A 131 15.54 -3.21 -10.32
N ALA A 132 16.72 -2.61 -10.22
CA ALA A 132 17.78 -3.07 -9.32
C ALA A 132 17.35 -3.00 -7.84
N MET A 133 16.71 -1.90 -7.42
CA MET A 133 16.23 -1.74 -6.05
C MET A 133 15.12 -2.75 -5.71
N VAL A 134 14.14 -2.94 -6.60
CA VAL A 134 13.06 -3.91 -6.37
C VAL A 134 13.62 -5.33 -6.23
N GLN A 135 14.60 -5.72 -7.03
CA GLN A 135 15.26 -7.02 -6.90
C GLN A 135 16.08 -7.16 -5.61
N ALA A 136 16.79 -6.09 -5.19
CA ALA A 136 17.55 -6.10 -3.93
C ALA A 136 16.65 -6.24 -2.69
N GLN A 137 15.37 -5.86 -2.80
CA GLN A 137 14.37 -5.87 -1.72
C GLN A 137 13.45 -7.09 -1.73
N ASP A 138 13.82 -8.13 -2.48
CA ASP A 138 13.01 -9.33 -2.65
C ASP A 138 12.60 -9.94 -1.31
N VAL A 139 11.29 -10.21 -1.17
CA VAL A 139 10.70 -10.87 0.00
C VAL A 139 11.33 -12.23 0.29
N ARG A 140 11.85 -12.92 -0.74
CA ARG A 140 12.47 -14.25 -0.65
C ARG A 140 13.93 -14.21 -0.20
N SER A 141 14.56 -13.04 -0.19
CA SER A 141 15.98 -12.93 0.17
C SER A 141 16.25 -13.27 1.64
N LYS A 142 15.23 -13.16 2.50
CA LYS A 142 15.29 -13.55 3.91
C LYS A 142 14.21 -14.58 4.21
N ILE A 143 14.62 -15.78 4.58
CA ILE A 143 13.70 -16.88 4.92
C ILE A 143 12.92 -16.50 6.18
N ILE A 144 11.60 -16.55 6.08
CA ILE A 144 10.67 -16.38 7.18
C ILE A 144 10.61 -17.69 7.97
N THR A 145 10.71 -17.58 9.29
CA THR A 145 10.65 -18.72 10.19
C THR A 145 9.27 -18.85 10.84
N ARG A 146 8.98 -20.02 11.42
CA ARG A 146 7.72 -20.25 12.15
C ARG A 146 7.43 -19.17 13.21
N PRO A 147 8.38 -18.78 14.08
CA PRO A 147 8.16 -17.70 15.05
C PRO A 147 7.78 -16.35 14.42
N ASP A 148 8.26 -16.05 13.21
CA ASP A 148 7.91 -14.80 12.53
C ASP A 148 6.45 -14.81 12.07
N VAL A 149 5.96 -15.96 11.59
CA VAL A 149 4.56 -16.15 11.18
C VAL A 149 3.63 -16.17 12.40
N GLU A 150 4.02 -16.86 13.47
CA GLU A 150 3.27 -16.88 14.75
C GLU A 150 3.15 -15.47 15.33
N PHE A 151 4.23 -14.68 15.29
CA PHE A 151 4.18 -13.28 15.69
C PHE A 151 3.24 -12.45 14.80
N ALA A 152 3.30 -12.64 13.48
CA ALA A 152 2.46 -11.92 12.53
C ALA A 152 0.96 -12.21 12.71
N LEU A 153 0.63 -13.44 13.12
CA LEU A 153 -0.73 -13.94 13.31
C LEU A 153 -1.16 -13.99 14.79
N LYS A 154 -0.43 -13.37 15.71
CA LYS A 154 -0.73 -13.40 17.16
C LYS A 154 -2.14 -12.90 17.51
N ASP A 155 -2.66 -11.96 16.72
CA ASP A 155 -4.00 -11.36 16.88
C ASP A 155 -5.06 -12.12 16.05
N VAL A 156 -4.71 -13.26 15.45
CA VAL A 156 -5.58 -14.08 14.60
C VAL A 156 -5.95 -15.34 15.37
N PHE A 157 -7.22 -15.43 15.75
CA PHE A 157 -7.79 -16.62 16.36
C PHE A 157 -7.80 -17.80 15.39
N GLY A 158 -7.43 -18.99 15.89
CA GLY A 158 -7.30 -20.20 15.08
C GLY A 158 -6.20 -20.16 14.02
N SER A 159 -5.16 -19.34 14.24
CA SER A 159 -4.02 -19.22 13.35
C SER A 159 -3.04 -20.41 13.40
N GLU A 160 -3.06 -21.24 14.44
CA GLU A 160 -2.11 -22.35 14.61
C GLU A 160 -2.12 -23.30 13.40
N ARG A 161 -3.32 -23.65 12.91
CA ARG A 161 -3.53 -24.44 11.69
C ARG A 161 -3.00 -23.73 10.43
N LEU A 162 -3.08 -22.40 10.39
CA LEU A 162 -2.68 -21.58 9.24
C LEU A 162 -1.16 -21.40 9.17
N VAL A 163 -0.47 -21.30 10.32
CA VAL A 163 0.99 -21.08 10.40
C VAL A 163 1.76 -22.14 9.59
N SER A 164 1.35 -23.41 9.70
CA SER A 164 2.01 -24.53 9.02
C SER A 164 1.93 -24.46 7.49
N VAL A 165 0.90 -23.81 6.95
CA VAL A 165 0.67 -23.68 5.51
C VAL A 165 1.19 -22.35 4.97
N LEU A 166 0.93 -21.25 5.71
CA LEU A 166 1.29 -19.90 5.28
C LEU A 166 2.80 -19.64 5.29
N GLY A 167 3.53 -20.14 6.29
CA GLY A 167 4.98 -19.94 6.36
C GLY A 167 5.73 -20.41 5.10
N PRO A 168 5.58 -21.69 4.69
CA PRO A 168 6.15 -22.18 3.44
C PRO A 168 5.67 -21.40 2.20
N ALA A 169 4.40 -20.99 2.20
CA ALA A 169 3.81 -20.28 1.08
C ALA A 169 4.47 -18.91 0.85
N ILE A 170 4.71 -18.14 1.92
CA ILE A 170 5.38 -16.84 1.83
C ILE A 170 6.83 -17.01 1.34
N ASN A 171 7.57 -17.97 1.89
CA ASN A 171 8.95 -18.26 1.47
C ASN A 171 9.06 -18.66 -0.01
N SER A 172 8.02 -19.30 -0.55
CA SER A 172 8.00 -19.70 -1.96
C SER A 172 7.85 -18.53 -2.94
N GLY A 173 7.27 -17.41 -2.49
CA GLY A 173 6.85 -16.29 -3.35
C GLY A 173 5.74 -16.64 -4.35
N ARG A 174 5.12 -17.83 -4.26
CA ARG A 174 4.01 -18.23 -5.13
C ARG A 174 2.70 -17.60 -4.65
N ALA A 175 1.78 -17.38 -5.58
CA ALA A 175 0.47 -16.83 -5.25
C ALA A 175 -0.33 -17.72 -4.27
N LEU A 176 -1.07 -17.06 -3.38
CA LEU A 176 -1.97 -17.65 -2.40
C LEU A 176 -3.41 -17.58 -2.91
N LEU A 177 -4.16 -18.68 -2.78
CA LEU A 177 -5.62 -18.69 -2.90
C LEU A 177 -6.22 -19.00 -1.53
N LEU A 178 -6.82 -17.99 -0.91
CA LEU A 178 -7.55 -18.08 0.35
C LEU A 178 -9.04 -18.28 0.01
N TYR A 179 -9.63 -19.39 0.43
CA TYR A 179 -11.02 -19.71 0.11
C TYR A 179 -11.77 -20.26 1.32
N GLY A 180 -13.09 -20.15 1.30
CA GLY A 180 -13.97 -20.53 2.39
C GLY A 180 -15.07 -19.50 2.60
N ASP A 181 -15.99 -19.76 3.50
CA ASP A 181 -17.17 -18.92 3.69
C ASP A 181 -16.85 -17.44 3.94
N ALA A 182 -17.80 -16.56 3.62
CA ALA A 182 -17.71 -15.15 3.95
C ALA A 182 -17.56 -14.97 5.47
N GLY A 183 -16.79 -13.98 5.89
CA GLY A 183 -16.63 -13.70 7.32
C GLY A 183 -15.62 -14.57 8.09
N THR A 184 -14.92 -15.50 7.42
CA THR A 184 -13.87 -16.35 8.00
C THR A 184 -12.52 -15.65 8.24
N GLY A 185 -12.38 -14.37 7.85
CA GLY A 185 -11.17 -13.58 8.11
C GLY A 185 -10.04 -13.73 7.08
N LYS A 186 -10.30 -14.27 5.88
CA LYS A 186 -9.32 -14.45 4.80
C LYS A 186 -8.46 -13.20 4.54
N THR A 187 -9.10 -12.07 4.28
CA THR A 187 -8.45 -10.77 4.02
C THR A 187 -7.67 -10.26 5.22
N PHE A 188 -8.19 -10.46 6.43
CA PHE A 188 -7.51 -10.08 7.66
C PHE A 188 -6.20 -10.86 7.83
N VAL A 189 -6.20 -12.17 7.55
CA VAL A 189 -4.98 -12.98 7.57
C VAL A 189 -4.03 -12.59 6.45
N ALA A 190 -4.53 -12.36 5.22
CA ALA A 190 -3.71 -11.95 4.09
C ALA A 190 -2.88 -10.69 4.39
N THR A 191 -3.51 -9.66 4.95
CA THR A 191 -2.82 -8.40 5.30
C THR A 191 -1.80 -8.60 6.42
N ARG A 192 -2.11 -9.44 7.43
CA ARG A 192 -1.21 -9.69 8.57
C ARG A 192 0.02 -10.51 8.22
N ILE A 193 -0.04 -11.36 7.20
CA ILE A 193 1.11 -12.14 6.71
C ILE A 193 2.32 -11.24 6.43
N LEU A 194 2.12 -10.02 5.92
CA LEU A 194 3.20 -9.09 5.61
C LEU A 194 4.06 -8.74 6.85
N ASN A 195 3.46 -8.78 8.04
CA ASN A 195 4.13 -8.48 9.30
C ASN A 195 5.22 -9.51 9.64
N SER A 196 5.15 -10.72 9.07
CA SER A 196 6.18 -11.76 9.27
C SER A 196 7.52 -11.41 8.63
N LEU A 197 7.55 -10.51 7.63
CA LEU A 197 8.79 -10.06 7.00
C LEU A 197 9.57 -9.09 7.89
N ASN A 198 8.86 -8.25 8.66
CA ASN A 198 9.41 -7.26 9.58
C ASN A 198 10.54 -6.39 8.98
N THR A 199 10.38 -5.96 7.73
CA THR A 199 11.33 -5.09 7.02
C THR A 199 10.64 -3.94 6.31
N SER A 200 11.41 -2.89 6.02
CA SER A 200 11.00 -1.73 5.24
C SER A 200 11.65 -1.75 3.85
N VAL A 201 11.07 -1.00 2.91
CA VAL A 201 11.46 -0.97 1.50
C VAL A 201 11.48 0.47 0.97
N PHE A 202 12.42 0.77 0.10
CA PHE A 202 12.52 2.01 -0.64
C PHE A 202 11.58 1.98 -1.84
N VAL A 203 10.68 2.95 -1.88
CA VAL A 203 9.75 3.18 -2.99
C VAL A 203 10.06 4.56 -3.60
N PRO A 204 10.31 4.66 -4.92
CA PRO A 204 10.58 5.94 -5.53
C PRO A 204 9.30 6.76 -5.70
N TYR A 205 9.41 8.09 -5.71
CA TYR A 205 8.27 8.94 -6.04
C TYR A 205 7.74 8.67 -7.46
N SER A 206 8.65 8.56 -8.41
CA SER A 206 8.34 8.25 -9.80
C SER A 206 9.52 7.60 -10.51
N VAL A 207 9.21 6.90 -11.60
CA VAL A 207 10.16 6.20 -12.47
C VAL A 207 10.12 6.80 -13.86
N TYR A 208 11.28 7.09 -14.43
CA TYR A 208 11.42 7.51 -15.82
C TYR A 208 11.59 6.29 -16.72
N ALA A 209 10.67 6.12 -17.66
CA ALA A 209 10.68 5.00 -18.59
C ALA A 209 10.27 5.46 -19.99
N MET A 210 11.19 5.31 -20.94
CA MET A 210 10.99 5.59 -22.37
C MET A 210 10.26 6.92 -22.67
N GLY A 211 10.69 8.01 -22.04
CA GLY A 211 10.10 9.34 -22.27
C GLY A 211 8.91 9.70 -21.38
N ASN A 212 8.45 8.80 -20.50
CA ASN A 212 7.33 9.02 -19.59
C ASN A 212 7.81 9.03 -18.13
N ILE A 213 7.15 9.85 -17.30
CA ILE A 213 7.35 9.85 -15.84
C ILE A 213 6.15 9.14 -15.22
N ILE A 214 6.38 7.95 -14.68
CA ILE A 214 5.36 7.09 -14.08
C ILE A 214 5.41 7.28 -12.56
N LYS A 215 4.35 7.81 -11.97
CA LYS A 215 4.24 8.01 -10.51
C LYS A 215 3.96 6.68 -9.83
N VAL A 216 4.81 6.32 -8.86
CA VAL A 216 4.72 5.05 -8.11
C VAL A 216 4.25 5.32 -6.69
N TYR A 217 4.93 6.21 -5.96
CA TYR A 217 4.56 6.54 -4.60
C TYR A 217 3.20 7.24 -4.52
N SER A 218 2.37 6.75 -3.62
CA SER A 218 1.06 7.31 -3.25
C SER A 218 0.86 7.15 -1.76
N ARG A 219 0.48 8.23 -1.06
CA ARG A 219 0.16 8.20 0.37
C ARG A 219 -1.04 7.30 0.70
N GLN A 220 -1.86 6.96 -0.29
CA GLN A 220 -2.97 6.01 -0.11
C GLN A 220 -2.49 4.56 -0.02
N HIS A 221 -1.38 4.22 -0.67
CA HIS A 221 -0.86 2.85 -0.76
C HIS A 221 0.46 2.64 0.00
N HIS A 222 1.18 3.72 0.34
CA HIS A 222 2.51 3.66 0.93
C HIS A 222 2.56 4.46 2.23
N ARG A 223 2.98 3.80 3.31
CA ARG A 223 3.24 4.42 4.61
C ARG A 223 4.74 4.60 4.81
N ALA A 224 5.19 5.84 4.95
CA ALA A 224 6.60 6.13 5.24
C ALA A 224 6.95 5.74 6.68
N VAL A 225 8.11 5.11 6.90
CA VAL A 225 8.57 4.69 8.24
C VAL A 225 8.98 5.91 9.09
N ASP A 226 9.56 6.94 8.47
CA ASP A 226 10.11 8.12 9.15
C ASP A 226 9.16 9.33 9.14
N ALA A 227 7.84 9.12 9.23
CA ALA A 227 6.88 10.24 9.21
C ALA A 227 7.12 11.27 10.34
N ASN A 228 7.73 10.86 11.46
CA ASN A 228 8.02 11.72 12.61
C ASN A 228 9.45 12.29 12.66
N ASN A 229 10.39 11.83 11.82
CA ASN A 229 11.81 12.23 11.85
C ASN A 229 12.21 13.23 10.77
N GLN A 230 11.24 13.85 10.07
CA GLN A 230 11.53 14.96 9.16
C GLN A 230 12.09 16.21 9.88
N ASN A 231 12.06 16.23 11.21
CA ASN A 231 12.68 17.24 12.05
C ASN A 231 13.90 16.64 12.78
N GLN A 232 15.11 17.12 12.44
CA GLN A 232 16.29 17.22 13.34
C GLN A 232 17.36 16.10 13.42
N SER A 233 17.81 15.47 12.33
CA SER A 233 19.18 14.93 12.35
C SER A 233 19.92 15.03 11.01
N LEU A 234 20.92 15.91 10.99
CA LEU A 234 21.91 16.08 9.92
C LEU A 234 23.05 15.05 10.03
N SER A 235 22.74 13.81 10.44
CA SER A 235 23.74 12.73 10.44
C SER A 235 24.03 12.33 8.99
N TYR A 236 25.27 12.56 8.53
CA TYR A 236 25.75 12.16 7.20
C TYR A 236 25.61 10.65 6.92
N LYS A 237 25.46 9.82 7.96
CA LYS A 237 25.32 8.36 7.84
C LYS A 237 23.91 7.89 7.46
N ASP A 238 22.89 8.76 7.61
CA ASP A 238 21.48 8.41 7.39
C ASP A 238 20.91 9.06 6.11
N GLN A 239 21.76 9.76 5.34
CA GLN A 239 21.36 10.39 4.08
C GLN A 239 21.39 9.39 2.93
N TYR A 240 20.20 9.02 2.46
CA TYR A 240 20.00 8.30 1.21
C TYR A 240 19.36 9.20 0.15
N ASP A 241 19.34 8.74 -1.10
CA ASP A 241 18.71 9.45 -2.21
C ASP A 241 17.24 9.79 -1.91
N ARG A 242 16.93 11.08 -1.81
CA ARG A 242 15.61 11.60 -1.42
C ARG A 242 14.54 11.48 -2.50
N ARG A 243 14.89 10.98 -3.69
CA ARG A 243 13.92 10.53 -4.72
C ARG A 243 13.22 9.23 -4.31
N TRP A 244 13.74 8.56 -3.28
CA TRP A 244 13.16 7.38 -2.64
C TRP A 244 12.54 7.73 -1.29
N VAL A 245 11.57 6.93 -0.89
CA VAL A 245 10.93 7.01 0.42
C VAL A 245 11.07 5.64 1.09
N LEU A 246 11.68 5.60 2.27
CA LEU A 246 11.65 4.40 3.10
C LEU A 246 10.23 4.18 3.63
N CYS A 247 9.59 3.13 3.14
CA CYS A 247 8.22 2.76 3.43
C CYS A 247 8.16 1.43 4.17
N GLU A 248 7.07 1.23 4.88
CA GLU A 248 6.63 -0.12 5.17
C GLU A 248 6.35 -0.86 3.86
N ARG A 249 6.39 -2.19 3.89
CA ARG A 249 6.06 -2.97 2.70
C ARG A 249 4.64 -2.63 2.24
N PRO A 250 4.42 -2.39 0.93
CA PRO A 250 3.10 -2.07 0.41
C PRO A 250 2.08 -3.18 0.72
N SER A 251 0.88 -2.79 1.09
CA SER A 251 -0.28 -3.68 1.20
C SER A 251 -1.41 -3.07 0.40
N ILE A 252 -1.57 -3.54 -0.84
CA ILE A 252 -2.60 -3.06 -1.75
C ILE A 252 -3.70 -4.09 -1.81
N GLN A 253 -4.94 -3.66 -1.61
CA GLN A 253 -6.13 -4.51 -1.60
C GLN A 253 -7.15 -3.93 -2.57
N VAL A 254 -7.74 -4.80 -3.39
CA VAL A 254 -8.80 -4.47 -4.35
C VAL A 254 -9.88 -5.54 -4.32
N GLY A 255 -11.13 -5.15 -4.51
CA GLY A 255 -12.29 -6.04 -4.53
C GLY A 255 -12.91 -6.20 -5.92
N GLY A 256 -14.25 -6.13 -5.97
CA GLY A 256 -15.03 -6.24 -7.21
C GLY A 256 -14.86 -5.05 -8.16
N GLU A 257 -14.29 -3.94 -7.70
CA GLU A 257 -14.02 -2.73 -8.49
C GLU A 257 -12.76 -2.82 -9.35
N LEU A 258 -11.99 -3.90 -9.24
CA LEU A 258 -10.79 -4.12 -10.04
C LEU A 258 -11.15 -4.16 -11.54
N THR A 259 -10.42 -3.40 -12.35
CA THR A 259 -10.50 -3.44 -13.82
C THR A 259 -9.14 -3.76 -14.43
N MET A 260 -9.12 -4.20 -15.69
CA MET A 260 -7.87 -4.47 -16.41
C MET A 260 -7.00 -3.21 -16.59
N ASP A 261 -7.62 -2.04 -16.71
CA ASP A 261 -6.91 -0.77 -16.89
C ASP A 261 -6.07 -0.39 -15.66
N MET A 262 -6.48 -0.82 -14.46
CA MET A 262 -5.70 -0.62 -13.23
C MET A 262 -4.40 -1.46 -13.20
N LEU A 263 -4.27 -2.44 -14.11
CA LEU A 263 -3.10 -3.30 -14.25
C LEU A 263 -2.15 -2.83 -15.37
N GLU A 264 -2.46 -1.71 -16.02
CA GLU A 264 -1.61 -1.07 -17.02
C GLU A 264 -1.20 0.34 -16.58
N VAL A 265 -0.15 0.89 -17.21
CA VAL A 265 0.23 2.29 -16.97
C VAL A 265 -0.85 3.18 -17.57
N ASN A 266 -1.57 3.90 -16.72
CA ASN A 266 -2.73 4.70 -17.12
C ASN A 266 -2.60 6.16 -16.64
N HIS A 267 -3.46 7.02 -17.19
CA HIS A 267 -3.70 8.36 -16.66
C HIS A 267 -5.20 8.62 -16.73
N THR A 268 -5.67 9.65 -16.01
CA THR A 268 -7.05 10.12 -16.15
C THR A 268 -7.06 11.38 -17.01
N GLU A 269 -8.12 11.62 -17.78
CA GLU A 269 -8.21 12.84 -18.63
C GLU A 269 -8.07 14.13 -17.81
N HIS A 270 -8.54 14.11 -16.55
CA HIS A 270 -8.42 15.21 -15.60
C HIS A 270 -7.04 15.34 -14.96
N ASN A 271 -6.28 14.24 -14.89
CA ASN A 271 -4.99 14.16 -14.23
C ASN A 271 -3.99 13.48 -15.20
N ARG A 272 -3.32 14.30 -16.02
CA ARG A 272 -2.31 13.88 -17.04
C ARG A 272 -0.99 13.40 -16.42
N VAL A 273 -1.08 12.75 -15.27
CA VAL A 273 0.04 12.11 -14.58
C VAL A 273 -0.09 10.63 -14.84
N TRP A 274 0.94 10.03 -15.44
CA TRP A 274 0.99 8.59 -15.61
C TRP A 274 1.13 7.93 -14.24
N MET A 275 0.20 7.04 -13.91
CA MET A 275 0.19 6.27 -12.68
C MET A 275 0.73 4.87 -12.96
N ALA A 276 1.56 4.37 -12.03
CA ALA A 276 1.99 2.99 -12.04
C ALA A 276 0.78 2.06 -11.85
N PRO A 277 0.76 0.88 -12.49
CA PRO A 277 -0.28 -0.11 -12.22
C PRO A 277 -0.15 -0.68 -10.82
N LEU A 278 -1.24 -1.28 -10.31
CA LEU A 278 -1.33 -1.74 -8.92
C LEU A 278 -0.21 -2.72 -8.53
N GLN A 279 0.15 -3.65 -9.43
CA GLN A 279 1.24 -4.60 -9.17
C GLN A 279 2.62 -3.91 -9.07
N MET A 280 2.85 -2.84 -9.82
CA MET A 280 4.09 -2.07 -9.75
C MET A 280 4.16 -1.27 -8.44
N MET A 281 3.02 -0.75 -7.97
CA MET A 281 2.91 -0.10 -6.66
C MET A 281 3.03 -1.10 -5.50
N ALA A 282 2.57 -2.35 -5.68
CA ALA A 282 2.61 -3.40 -4.66
C ALA A 282 3.96 -4.15 -4.60
N ASN A 283 4.92 -3.82 -5.46
CA ASN A 283 6.24 -4.46 -5.46
C ASN A 283 6.92 -4.40 -4.08
N ASN A 284 7.63 -5.48 -3.76
CA ASN A 284 8.19 -5.79 -2.45
C ASN A 284 7.16 -5.85 -1.31
N GLY A 285 5.88 -6.00 -1.62
CA GLY A 285 4.80 -6.06 -0.65
C GLY A 285 3.85 -7.23 -0.90
N ILE A 286 2.58 -7.00 -0.62
CA ILE A 286 1.46 -7.90 -0.91
C ILE A 286 0.42 -7.19 -1.76
N PHE A 287 -0.11 -7.90 -2.75
CA PHE A 287 -1.26 -7.45 -3.55
C PHE A 287 -2.41 -8.46 -3.36
N ILE A 288 -3.49 -7.98 -2.76
CA ILE A 288 -4.66 -8.77 -2.36
C ILE A 288 -5.82 -8.46 -3.31
N ILE A 289 -6.42 -9.50 -3.87
CA ILE A 289 -7.62 -9.42 -4.69
C ILE A 289 -8.72 -10.18 -3.97
N ASP A 290 -9.63 -9.43 -3.37
CA ASP A 290 -10.80 -9.95 -2.68
C ASP A 290 -11.96 -10.24 -3.62
N ASP A 291 -12.85 -11.12 -3.18
CA ASP A 291 -14.03 -11.56 -3.91
C ASP A 291 -13.71 -11.98 -5.34
N LEU A 292 -12.63 -12.75 -5.53
CA LEU A 292 -12.27 -13.30 -6.83
C LEU A 292 -13.44 -14.10 -7.41
N GLY A 293 -13.86 -13.71 -8.61
CA GLY A 293 -15.05 -14.22 -9.29
C GLY A 293 -16.23 -13.24 -9.33
N ARG A 294 -16.13 -12.10 -8.63
CA ARG A 294 -17.17 -11.05 -8.61
C ARG A 294 -16.77 -9.77 -9.35
N GLN A 295 -15.64 -9.79 -10.06
CA GLN A 295 -15.15 -8.68 -10.88
C GLN A 295 -15.96 -8.54 -12.19
N PRO A 296 -15.98 -7.34 -12.81
CA PRO A 296 -16.65 -7.13 -14.10
C PRO A 296 -16.02 -7.94 -15.24
N MET A 297 -14.75 -8.29 -15.15
CA MET A 297 -14.07 -9.15 -16.12
C MET A 297 -14.02 -10.61 -15.67
N PRO A 298 -13.95 -11.56 -16.63
CA PRO A 298 -13.74 -12.97 -16.31
C PRO A 298 -12.42 -13.21 -15.56
N VAL A 299 -12.44 -14.08 -14.55
CA VAL A 299 -11.25 -14.45 -13.77
C VAL A 299 -10.13 -15.01 -14.65
N ALA A 300 -10.47 -15.77 -15.70
CA ALA A 300 -9.50 -16.28 -16.66
C ALA A 300 -8.70 -15.15 -17.33
N THR A 301 -9.32 -14.00 -17.63
CA THR A 301 -8.64 -12.83 -18.22
C THR A 301 -7.59 -12.27 -17.26
N LEU A 302 -7.94 -12.12 -15.99
CA LEU A 302 -7.04 -11.64 -14.94
C LEU A 302 -5.85 -12.60 -14.74
N LEU A 303 -6.12 -13.90 -14.63
CA LEU A 303 -5.08 -14.90 -14.45
C LEU A 303 -4.17 -15.01 -15.68
N ASN A 304 -4.72 -14.92 -16.89
CA ASN A 304 -3.96 -14.92 -18.14
C ASN A 304 -2.94 -13.78 -18.19
N ARG A 305 -3.33 -12.58 -17.72
CA ARG A 305 -2.45 -11.41 -17.66
C ARG A 305 -1.22 -11.62 -16.77
N TRP A 306 -1.32 -12.49 -15.78
CA TRP A 306 -0.25 -12.77 -14.82
C TRP A 306 0.40 -14.14 -14.92
N ILE A 307 0.10 -14.94 -15.96
CA ILE A 307 0.81 -16.21 -16.18
C ILE A 307 2.32 -15.98 -16.21
N VAL A 308 2.77 -15.08 -17.10
CA VAL A 308 4.19 -14.78 -17.30
C VAL A 308 4.79 -14.08 -16.06
N PRO A 309 4.15 -13.03 -15.50
CA PRO A 309 4.62 -12.41 -14.26
C PRO A 309 4.78 -13.34 -13.06
N MET A 310 3.84 -14.26 -12.85
CA MET A 310 3.91 -15.23 -11.75
C MET A 310 4.97 -16.31 -11.95
N GLU A 311 5.27 -16.66 -13.21
CA GLU A 311 6.23 -17.72 -13.54
C GLU A 311 7.67 -17.20 -13.59
N TYR A 312 7.87 -16.01 -14.15
CA TYR A 312 9.20 -15.47 -14.43
C TYR A 312 9.57 -14.23 -13.61
N PHE A 313 8.69 -13.75 -12.74
CA PHE A 313 8.93 -12.61 -11.84
C PHE A 313 9.27 -11.29 -12.56
N TYR A 314 8.75 -11.11 -13.76
CA TYR A 314 8.78 -9.84 -14.49
C TYR A 314 7.44 -9.55 -15.15
N ASP A 315 7.08 -8.27 -15.25
CA ASP A 315 5.87 -7.82 -15.89
C ASP A 315 6.19 -6.93 -17.10
N TYR A 316 5.44 -7.14 -18.18
CA TYR A 316 5.48 -6.32 -19.37
C TYR A 316 4.35 -5.30 -19.28
N LEU A 317 4.70 -4.03 -19.25
CA LEU A 317 3.73 -2.94 -19.22
C LEU A 317 3.74 -2.22 -20.55
N SER A 318 2.54 -2.03 -21.11
CA SER A 318 2.39 -1.20 -22.31
C SER A 318 2.34 0.26 -21.90
N LEU A 319 3.14 1.07 -22.57
CA LEU A 319 3.11 2.51 -22.45
C LEU A 319 2.17 3.11 -23.50
N PRO A 320 1.56 4.27 -23.20
CA PRO A 320 0.62 4.96 -24.08
C PRO A 320 1.20 5.36 -25.45
N ASN A 321 2.53 5.52 -25.51
CA ASN A 321 3.25 5.80 -26.75
C ASN A 321 3.50 4.53 -27.59
N GLY A 322 2.87 3.40 -27.25
CA GLY A 322 3.00 2.11 -27.93
C GLY A 322 4.26 1.33 -27.60
N GLN A 323 5.14 1.87 -26.75
CA GLN A 323 6.34 1.17 -26.30
C GLN A 323 6.01 0.21 -25.17
N GLN A 324 6.90 -0.75 -24.94
CA GLN A 324 6.77 -1.69 -23.84
C GLN A 324 7.98 -1.58 -22.92
N ILE A 325 7.73 -1.72 -21.62
CA ILE A 325 8.77 -1.76 -20.61
C ILE A 325 8.66 -3.06 -19.81
N THR A 326 9.78 -3.48 -19.24
CA THR A 326 9.84 -4.64 -18.36
C THR A 326 10.21 -4.18 -16.96
N ILE A 327 9.38 -4.54 -15.99
CA ILE A 327 9.61 -4.30 -14.57
C ILE A 327 9.68 -5.64 -13.82
N PRO A 328 10.37 -5.71 -12.67
CA PRO A 328 10.27 -6.85 -11.79
C PRO A 328 8.84 -7.01 -11.25
N PHE A 329 8.43 -8.25 -11.04
CA PHE A 329 7.18 -8.64 -10.40
C PHE A 329 7.53 -9.39 -9.11
N ILE A 330 7.91 -8.62 -8.08
CA ILE A 330 8.48 -9.14 -6.83
C ILE A 330 7.53 -8.81 -5.69
N LEU A 331 6.40 -9.50 -5.64
CA LEU A 331 5.35 -9.28 -4.64
C LEU A 331 4.67 -10.59 -4.28
N THR A 332 4.01 -10.61 -3.12
CA THR A 332 3.13 -11.73 -2.75
C THR A 332 1.73 -11.47 -3.33
N LEU A 333 1.28 -12.30 -4.26
CA LEU A 333 -0.11 -12.25 -4.74
C LEU A 333 -1.00 -13.08 -3.80
N ALA A 334 -2.10 -12.50 -3.33
CA ALA A 334 -3.12 -13.20 -2.56
C ALA A 334 -4.50 -13.00 -3.18
N PHE A 335 -5.16 -14.09 -3.52
CA PHE A 335 -6.54 -14.10 -3.99
C PHE A 335 -7.43 -14.59 -2.86
N SER A 336 -8.55 -13.92 -2.63
CA SER A 336 -9.54 -14.28 -1.63
C SER A 336 -10.90 -14.47 -2.29
N THR A 337 -11.62 -15.52 -1.92
CA THR A 337 -12.90 -15.85 -2.54
C THR A 337 -13.81 -16.61 -1.58
N ASN A 338 -15.13 -16.42 -1.76
CA ASN A 338 -16.16 -17.18 -1.07
C ASN A 338 -16.68 -18.34 -1.91
N LEU A 339 -16.15 -18.52 -3.14
CA LEU A 339 -16.54 -19.59 -4.05
C LEU A 339 -15.61 -20.78 -3.89
N ASP A 340 -16.13 -21.97 -4.17
CA ASP A 340 -15.29 -23.16 -4.29
C ASP A 340 -14.28 -22.97 -5.44
N PRO A 341 -12.99 -23.33 -5.27
CA PRO A 341 -11.97 -23.14 -6.30
C PRO A 341 -12.36 -23.68 -7.68
N GLU A 342 -13.05 -24.82 -7.73
CA GLU A 342 -13.53 -25.47 -8.97
C GLU A 342 -14.57 -24.66 -9.74
N LYS A 343 -15.29 -23.75 -9.06
CA LYS A 343 -16.28 -22.85 -9.68
C LYS A 343 -15.64 -21.58 -10.24
N ILE A 344 -14.41 -21.26 -9.83
CA ILE A 344 -13.73 -20.01 -10.18
C ILE A 344 -12.97 -20.14 -11.49
N SER A 345 -12.27 -21.27 -11.69
CA SER A 345 -11.44 -21.51 -12.88
C SER A 345 -11.15 -22.99 -13.07
N ASP A 346 -10.62 -23.33 -14.24
CA ASP A 346 -10.27 -24.72 -14.57
C ASP A 346 -9.06 -25.24 -13.75
N PRO A 347 -8.87 -26.58 -13.68
CA PRO A 347 -7.76 -27.18 -12.95
C PRO A 347 -6.36 -26.75 -13.44
N ALA A 348 -6.21 -26.41 -14.72
CA ALA A 348 -4.92 -25.99 -15.28
C ALA A 348 -4.53 -24.60 -14.75
N PHE A 349 -5.48 -23.68 -14.61
CA PHE A 349 -5.27 -22.37 -13.99
C PHE A 349 -5.07 -22.48 -12.48
N LEU A 350 -5.88 -23.28 -11.79
CA LEU A 350 -5.71 -23.50 -10.35
C LEU A 350 -4.34 -24.08 -10.00
N ARG A 351 -3.67 -24.81 -10.92
CA ARG A 351 -2.31 -25.33 -10.73
C ARG A 351 -1.26 -24.20 -10.60
N ARG A 352 -1.51 -23.05 -11.23
CA ARG A 352 -0.62 -21.88 -11.19
C ARG A 352 -0.77 -21.11 -9.88
N LEU A 353 -1.95 -21.15 -9.26
CA LEU A 353 -2.19 -20.67 -7.90
C LEU A 353 -1.54 -21.65 -6.92
N GLY A 354 -0.35 -21.28 -6.45
CA GLY A 354 0.59 -22.21 -5.81
C GLY A 354 0.07 -22.84 -4.53
N TYR A 355 -0.41 -22.03 -3.60
CA TYR A 355 -0.92 -22.49 -2.31
C TYR A 355 -2.42 -22.21 -2.20
N LYS A 356 -3.18 -23.21 -1.75
CA LYS A 356 -4.63 -23.10 -1.53
C LYS A 356 -4.87 -23.30 -0.04
N VAL A 357 -5.38 -22.27 0.62
CA VAL A 357 -5.61 -22.27 2.07
C VAL A 357 -7.10 -22.16 2.31
N GLN A 358 -7.68 -23.23 2.86
CA GLN A 358 -9.09 -23.25 3.22
C GLN A 358 -9.29 -22.66 4.61
N PHE A 359 -10.19 -21.70 4.69
CA PHE A 359 -10.64 -21.10 5.94
C PHE A 359 -11.95 -21.75 6.36
N HIS A 360 -12.00 -22.10 7.63
CA HIS A 360 -13.15 -22.72 8.26
C HIS A 360 -13.65 -21.81 9.39
N PRO A 361 -14.90 -21.99 9.84
CA PRO A 361 -15.33 -21.44 11.13
C PRO A 361 -14.32 -21.74 12.25
N LEU A 362 -14.34 -20.88 13.27
CA LEU A 362 -13.54 -21.08 14.48
C LEU A 362 -14.05 -22.29 15.28
N GLU A 363 -13.19 -22.85 16.12
CA GLU A 363 -13.65 -23.74 17.17
C GLU A 363 -14.38 -22.94 18.26
N GLN A 364 -15.26 -23.60 19.02
CA GLN A 364 -16.07 -22.92 20.04
C GLN A 364 -15.21 -22.19 21.10
N SER A 365 -14.08 -22.79 21.49
CA SER A 365 -13.12 -22.20 22.45
C SER A 365 -12.47 -20.93 21.90
N GLU A 366 -12.03 -20.96 20.64
CA GLU A 366 -11.45 -19.81 19.93
C GLU A 366 -12.47 -18.68 19.77
N TYR A 367 -13.72 -19.05 19.45
CA TYR A 367 -14.83 -18.12 19.28
C TYR A 367 -15.21 -17.44 20.60
N HIS A 368 -15.23 -18.18 21.71
CA HIS A 368 -15.45 -17.62 23.05
C HIS A 368 -14.40 -16.55 23.39
N ALA A 369 -13.11 -16.90 23.23
CA ALA A 369 -12.01 -16.00 23.54
C ALA A 369 -12.06 -14.72 22.66
N LEU A 370 -12.45 -14.85 21.40
CA LEU A 370 -12.66 -13.70 20.50
C LEU A 370 -13.76 -12.77 21.01
N TRP A 371 -14.87 -13.32 21.50
CA TRP A 371 -15.97 -12.52 22.08
C TRP A 371 -15.53 -11.76 23.31
N GLU A 372 -14.82 -12.40 24.23
CA GLU A 372 -14.31 -11.78 25.45
C GLU A 372 -13.34 -10.64 25.12
N GLU A 373 -12.39 -10.87 24.20
CA GLU A 373 -11.43 -9.85 23.78
C GLU A 373 -12.14 -8.66 23.11
N MET A 374 -13.05 -8.91 22.15
CA MET A 374 -13.76 -7.85 21.45
C MET A 374 -14.68 -7.03 22.35
N ALA A 375 -15.34 -7.68 23.32
CA ALA A 375 -16.21 -6.98 24.28
C ALA A 375 -15.37 -6.09 25.20
N SER A 376 -14.26 -6.62 25.74
CA SER A 376 -13.32 -5.89 26.57
C SER A 376 -12.74 -4.66 25.86
N ASN A 377 -12.33 -4.82 24.59
CA ASN A 377 -11.84 -3.72 23.75
C ASN A 377 -12.88 -2.61 23.50
N ARG A 378 -14.17 -2.88 23.73
CA ARG A 378 -15.26 -1.92 23.64
C ARG A 378 -15.81 -1.49 25.00
N ASN A 379 -15.13 -1.81 26.09
CA ASN A 379 -15.56 -1.55 27.48
C ASN A 379 -16.93 -2.18 27.81
N LEU A 380 -17.23 -3.34 27.22
CA LEU A 380 -18.43 -4.12 27.51
C LEU A 380 -18.05 -5.41 28.22
N GLN A 381 -18.90 -5.85 29.14
CA GLN A 381 -18.81 -7.17 29.76
C GLN A 381 -19.84 -8.10 29.13
N VAL A 382 -19.51 -9.39 28.99
CA VAL A 382 -20.47 -10.42 28.56
C VAL A 382 -20.85 -11.23 29.80
N HIS A 383 -22.15 -11.30 30.09
CA HIS A 383 -22.61 -12.14 31.19
C HIS A 383 -22.39 -13.62 30.83
N ALA A 384 -21.93 -14.44 31.78
CA ALA A 384 -21.54 -15.83 31.50
C ALA A 384 -22.67 -16.67 30.86
N SER A 385 -23.93 -16.47 31.29
CA SER A 385 -25.08 -17.17 30.70
C SER A 385 -25.43 -16.73 29.28
N SER A 386 -24.94 -15.57 28.81
CA SER A 386 -25.16 -15.09 27.45
C SER A 386 -24.44 -15.99 26.42
N PHE A 387 -23.36 -16.66 26.81
CA PHE A 387 -22.66 -17.59 25.93
C PHE A 387 -23.47 -18.86 25.66
N GLU A 388 -24.19 -19.40 26.65
CA GLU A 388 -25.06 -20.56 26.43
C GLU A 388 -26.15 -20.27 25.39
N VAL A 389 -26.74 -19.07 25.47
CA VAL A 389 -27.73 -18.56 24.53
C VAL A 389 -27.11 -18.30 23.15
N LEU A 390 -25.94 -17.66 23.08
CA LEU A 390 -25.22 -17.48 21.82
C LEU A 390 -24.97 -18.83 21.12
N TYR A 391 -24.50 -19.85 21.85
CA TYR A 391 -24.25 -21.17 21.28
C TYR A 391 -25.52 -21.91 20.89
N SER A 392 -26.63 -21.73 21.61
CA SER A 392 -27.91 -22.31 21.23
C SER A 392 -28.42 -21.70 19.92
N LEU A 393 -28.28 -20.39 19.74
CA LEU A 393 -28.65 -19.68 18.51
C LEU A 393 -27.84 -20.17 17.31
N HIS A 394 -26.51 -20.31 17.45
CA HIS A 394 -25.67 -20.89 16.41
C HIS A 394 -26.12 -22.29 15.99
N ARG A 395 -26.47 -23.16 16.95
CA ARG A 395 -26.97 -24.52 16.67
C ARG A 395 -28.35 -24.49 16.02
N GLN A 396 -29.27 -23.69 16.53
CA GLN A 396 -30.65 -23.59 16.06
C GLN A 396 -30.73 -23.11 14.60
N HIS A 397 -29.88 -22.14 14.25
CA HIS A 397 -29.86 -21.54 12.91
C HIS A 397 -28.81 -22.17 11.98
N ALA A 398 -28.08 -23.19 12.44
CA ALA A 398 -26.99 -23.84 11.69
C ALA A 398 -25.94 -22.85 11.15
N VAL A 399 -25.58 -21.84 11.95
CA VAL A 399 -24.59 -20.82 11.60
C VAL A 399 -23.25 -21.18 12.22
N GLY A 400 -22.18 -21.21 11.41
CA GLY A 400 -20.82 -21.45 11.89
C GLY A 400 -20.30 -20.33 12.80
N PHE A 401 -19.26 -20.63 13.59
CA PHE A 401 -18.57 -19.66 14.44
C PHE A 401 -17.65 -18.74 13.61
N TYR A 402 -18.25 -17.83 12.84
CA TYR A 402 -17.51 -16.92 11.97
C TYR A 402 -16.94 -15.73 12.76
N PRO A 403 -15.63 -15.42 12.63
CA PRO A 403 -14.97 -14.34 13.37
C PRO A 403 -15.47 -12.93 13.03
N CYS A 404 -16.23 -12.73 11.95
CA CYS A 404 -16.87 -11.45 11.69
C CYS A 404 -18.06 -11.15 12.63
N LEU A 405 -18.78 -12.19 13.06
CA LEU A 405 -20.04 -12.06 13.81
C LEU A 405 -19.90 -11.34 15.16
N PRO A 406 -18.88 -11.61 16.01
CA PRO A 406 -18.75 -10.94 17.30
C PRO A 406 -18.65 -9.42 17.15
N LYS A 407 -17.90 -8.92 16.16
CA LYS A 407 -17.76 -7.48 15.92
C LYS A 407 -19.09 -6.80 15.67
N ASP A 408 -19.95 -7.44 14.87
CA ASP A 408 -21.24 -6.90 14.46
C ASP A 408 -22.25 -7.03 15.60
N LEU A 409 -22.35 -8.22 16.22
CA LEU A 409 -23.29 -8.50 17.31
C LEU A 409 -22.97 -7.70 18.59
N ILE A 410 -21.70 -7.52 18.93
CA ILE A 410 -21.28 -6.62 20.03
C ILE A 410 -21.63 -5.16 19.68
N GLY A 411 -21.47 -4.77 18.42
CA GLY A 411 -21.89 -3.44 17.93
C GLY A 411 -23.37 -3.20 18.17
N ILE A 412 -24.22 -4.13 17.75
CA ILE A 412 -25.67 -4.04 17.95
C ILE A 412 -26.02 -4.08 19.44
N SER A 413 -25.40 -4.98 20.20
CA SER A 413 -25.60 -5.09 21.66
C SER A 413 -25.30 -3.77 22.38
N ARG A 414 -24.19 -3.11 22.01
CA ARG A 414 -23.82 -1.78 22.53
C ARG A 414 -24.90 -0.75 22.23
N ASP A 415 -25.38 -0.73 20.99
CA ASP A 415 -26.36 0.26 20.55
C ASP A 415 -27.70 0.06 21.29
N ILE A 416 -28.09 -1.19 21.57
CA ILE A 416 -29.24 -1.52 22.44
C ILE A 416 -29.02 -1.01 23.86
N ILE A 417 -27.88 -1.35 24.49
CA ILE A 417 -27.54 -0.94 25.86
C ILE A 417 -27.56 0.59 26.00
N ALA A 418 -26.96 1.30 25.04
CA ALA A 418 -26.89 2.75 25.05
C ALA A 418 -28.27 3.39 24.89
N PHE A 419 -29.13 2.83 24.04
CA PHE A 419 -30.50 3.31 23.86
C PHE A 419 -31.37 3.10 25.12
N GLU A 420 -31.14 2.00 25.83
CA GLU A 420 -31.90 1.62 27.03
C GLU A 420 -31.30 2.17 28.33
N GLU A 421 -30.26 3.01 28.23
CA GLU A 421 -29.53 3.60 29.36
C GLU A 421 -29.15 2.57 30.44
N SER A 422 -28.78 1.37 30.01
CA SER A 422 -28.48 0.23 30.88
C SER A 422 -26.98 0.09 31.15
N ASP A 423 -26.63 -0.74 32.14
CA ASP A 423 -25.23 -1.05 32.43
C ASP A 423 -24.53 -1.68 31.22
N PRO A 424 -23.20 -1.48 31.04
CA PRO A 424 -22.41 -1.97 29.90
C PRO A 424 -22.17 -3.50 29.95
N LEU A 425 -23.26 -4.27 30.04
CA LEU A 425 -23.30 -5.72 30.21
C LEU A 425 -24.21 -6.36 29.16
N ILE A 426 -23.65 -7.25 28.34
CA ILE A 426 -24.39 -8.05 27.38
C ILE A 426 -25.04 -9.22 28.12
N THR A 427 -26.33 -9.06 28.43
CA THR A 427 -27.19 -10.09 29.03
C THR A 427 -27.75 -11.04 27.97
N PRO A 428 -28.31 -12.21 28.36
CA PRO A 428 -28.92 -13.14 27.42
C PRO A 428 -30.02 -12.49 26.54
N VAL A 429 -30.83 -11.61 27.14
CA VAL A 429 -31.90 -10.89 26.43
C VAL A 429 -31.34 -9.94 25.37
N ILE A 430 -30.24 -9.25 25.67
CA ILE A 430 -29.58 -8.37 24.71
C ILE A 430 -28.94 -9.19 23.59
N MET A 431 -28.35 -10.35 23.92
CA MET A 431 -27.75 -11.26 22.94
C MET A 431 -28.78 -11.77 21.92
N GLU A 432 -29.94 -12.24 22.39
CA GLU A 432 -31.04 -12.69 21.51
C GLU A 432 -31.52 -11.56 20.61
N ARG A 433 -31.77 -10.37 21.17
CA ARG A 433 -32.20 -9.21 20.40
C ARG A 433 -31.15 -8.79 19.36
N ALA A 434 -29.87 -8.80 19.73
CA ALA A 434 -28.80 -8.48 18.79
C ALA A 434 -28.74 -9.49 17.64
N TRP A 435 -28.95 -10.78 17.94
CA TRP A 435 -29.03 -11.83 16.94
C TRP A 435 -30.22 -11.64 15.99
N GLU A 436 -31.43 -11.40 16.52
CA GLU A 436 -32.64 -11.16 15.74
C GLU A 436 -32.54 -9.91 14.85
N VAL A 437 -31.84 -8.87 15.30
CA VAL A 437 -31.61 -7.67 14.49
C VAL A 437 -30.60 -7.93 13.37
N TYR A 438 -29.57 -8.74 13.62
CA TYR A 438 -28.53 -9.02 12.63
C TYR A 438 -28.96 -10.01 11.56
N PHE A 439 -29.63 -11.09 11.97
CA PHE A 439 -30.11 -12.14 11.07
C PHE A 439 -31.55 -11.84 10.67
N THR A 440 -31.84 -11.86 9.36
CA THR A 440 -33.25 -11.77 8.91
C THR A 440 -34.06 -12.97 9.40
N ALA A 441 -35.40 -12.88 9.39
CA ALA A 441 -36.31 -13.92 9.90
C ALA A 441 -36.05 -15.35 9.37
N ASP A 442 -35.38 -15.47 8.22
CA ASP A 442 -34.99 -16.76 7.62
C ASP A 442 -33.66 -17.32 8.17
N GLY A 443 -33.06 -16.69 9.20
CA GLY A 443 -31.76 -17.05 9.78
C GLY A 443 -30.56 -16.75 8.88
N LYS A 444 -30.78 -16.13 7.72
CA LYS A 444 -29.73 -15.72 6.78
C LYS A 444 -29.52 -14.21 6.92
N GLY A 445 -28.51 -13.81 7.69
CA GLY A 445 -27.92 -12.48 7.59
C GLY A 445 -27.32 -12.32 6.18
N GLY A 446 -26.99 -11.10 5.76
CA GLY A 446 -26.59 -10.74 4.39
C GLY A 446 -25.42 -11.51 3.75
N GLY A 447 -24.88 -12.57 4.36
CA GLY A 447 -23.80 -13.43 3.85
C GLY A 447 -24.19 -14.40 2.72
N ALA A 448 -25.45 -14.44 2.30
CA ALA A 448 -25.90 -15.22 1.13
C ALA A 448 -26.12 -14.36 -0.14
N ARG A 449 -25.55 -13.14 -0.21
CA ARG A 449 -25.58 -12.29 -1.42
C ARG A 449 -24.30 -12.40 -2.26
#